data_AF-A0A7S3WR32-F1
#
_entry.id   AF-A0A7S3WR32-F1
#
_cell.length_a   1.000
_cell.length_b   1.000
_cell.length_c   1.000
_cell.angle_alpha   90.00
_cell.angle_beta   90.00
_cell.angle_gamma   90.00
#
_symmetry.space_group_name_H-M   'P 1'
#
loop_
_entity.id
_entity.type
_entity.pdbx_description
1 polymer ?
#
loop_
_entity_poly.entity_id
_entity_poly.type
_entity_poly.pdbx_seq_one_letter_code
_entity_poly.pdbx_strand_id
1 'polypeptide(L)'
;AAKKKLEEVVAVLKKQREAVTAQAVIVTCKDKVQKAEVEMAKCQEAEMPFLKGIEVLPPDESTKALSACEAAEKATQTLLSQAQGFIRAKLLEAKKFHQDLSKSITEQLTEIQIRSEATSK
;
A
#
# COMPACT_ATOMS: atom_id res chain seq x y z
N ALA A 1 -18.63 -43.21 -5.89
CA ALA A 1 -19.14 -42.09 -6.73
C ALA A 1 -19.36 -40.80 -5.92
N ALA A 2 -20.16 -40.82 -4.84
CA ALA A 2 -20.46 -39.61 -4.04
C ALA A 2 -19.22 -38.97 -3.37
N LYS A 3 -18.33 -39.78 -2.78
CA LYS A 3 -17.10 -39.29 -2.13
C LYS A 3 -16.18 -38.51 -3.08
N LYS A 4 -15.98 -39.03 -4.31
CA LYS A 4 -15.18 -38.37 -5.34
C LYS A 4 -15.76 -37.02 -5.76
N LYS A 5 -17.09 -36.95 -5.96
CA LYS A 5 -17.78 -35.68 -6.27
C LYS A 5 -17.65 -34.67 -5.14
N LEU A 6 -17.73 -35.12 -3.88
CA LEU A 6 -17.55 -34.26 -2.71
C LEU A 6 -16.12 -33.68 -2.66
N GLU A 7 -15.10 -34.51 -2.89
CA GLU A 7 -13.70 -34.08 -2.94
C GLU A 7 -13.46 -33.05 -4.05
N GLU A 8 -14.06 -33.24 -5.23
CA GLU A 8 -14.01 -32.28 -6.34
C GLU A 8 -14.63 -30.92 -5.96
N VAL A 9 -15.82 -30.92 -5.35
CA VAL A 9 -16.48 -29.68 -4.90
C VAL A 9 -15.66 -28.97 -3.83
N VAL A 10 -15.11 -29.69 -2.85
CA VAL A 10 -14.25 -29.11 -1.80
C VAL A 10 -13.01 -28.47 -2.41
N ALA A 11 -12.38 -29.10 -3.41
CA ALA A 11 -11.22 -28.54 -4.10
C ALA A 11 -11.57 -27.24 -4.84
N VAL A 12 -12.72 -27.18 -5.51
CA VAL A 12 -13.20 -25.96 -6.19
C VAL A 12 -13.47 -24.84 -5.19
N LEU A 13 -14.19 -25.12 -4.10
CA LEU A 13 -14.50 -24.13 -3.07
C LEU A 13 -13.23 -23.59 -2.41
N LYS A 14 -12.23 -24.44 -2.18
CA LYS A 14 -10.92 -24.02 -1.65
C LYS A 14 -10.24 -23.01 -2.59
N LYS A 15 -10.20 -23.29 -3.89
CA LYS A 15 -9.61 -22.37 -4.89
C LYS A 15 -10.35 -21.04 -4.95
N GLN A 16 -11.68 -21.06 -4.96
CA GLN A 16 -12.51 -19.84 -4.97
C GLN A 16 -12.30 -19.01 -3.71
N ARG A 17 -12.28 -19.65 -2.54
CA ARG A 17 -12.01 -18.96 -1.27
C ARG A 17 -10.64 -18.29 -1.29
N GLU A 18 -9.60 -19.01 -1.72
CA GLU A 18 -8.25 -18.46 -1.81
C GLU A 18 -8.19 -17.25 -2.76
N ALA A 19 -8.86 -17.31 -3.91
CA ALA A 19 -8.94 -16.20 -4.86
C ALA A 19 -9.62 -14.95 -4.25
N VAL A 20 -10.73 -15.12 -3.53
CA VAL A 20 -11.41 -14.00 -2.84
C VAL A 20 -10.52 -13.42 -1.74
N THR A 21 -9.86 -14.26 -0.95
CA THR A 21 -8.90 -13.80 0.07
C THR A 21 -7.75 -13.01 -0.57
N ALA A 22 -7.19 -13.50 -1.67
CA ALA A 22 -6.11 -12.83 -2.39
C ALA A 22 -6.53 -11.45 -2.90
N GLN A 23 -7.73 -11.35 -3.49
CA GLN A 23 -8.26 -10.08 -3.97
C GLN A 23 -8.43 -9.05 -2.84
N ALA A 24 -9.00 -9.48 -1.70
CA ALA A 24 -9.16 -8.60 -0.54
C ALA A 24 -7.82 -8.10 0.01
N VAL A 25 -6.80 -8.97 0.01
CA VAL A 25 -5.42 -8.61 0.39
C VAL A 25 -4.86 -7.55 -0.56
N ILE A 26 -4.97 -7.75 -1.87
CA ILE A 26 -4.47 -6.79 -2.88
C ILE A 26 -5.12 -5.41 -2.69
N VAL A 27 -6.45 -5.36 -2.54
CA VAL A 27 -7.19 -4.11 -2.33
C VAL A 27 -6.71 -3.41 -1.05
N THR A 28 -6.54 -4.16 0.04
CA THR A 28 -6.08 -3.60 1.31
C THR A 28 -4.66 -3.04 1.21
N CYS A 29 -3.75 -3.74 0.53
CA CYS A 29 -2.39 -3.25 0.29
C CYS A 29 -2.39 -1.96 -0.53
N LYS A 30 -3.21 -1.89 -1.60
CA LYS A 30 -3.37 -0.69 -2.43
C LYS A 30 -3.90 0.50 -1.63
N ASP A 31 -4.93 0.29 -0.81
CA ASP A 31 -5.52 1.34 0.04
C ASP A 31 -4.50 1.89 1.05
N LYS A 32 -3.70 1.02 1.67
CA LYS A 32 -2.66 1.45 2.62
C LYS A 32 -1.58 2.31 1.97
N VAL A 33 -1.10 1.91 0.78
CA VAL A 33 -0.12 2.72 0.03
C VAL A 33 -0.75 4.02 -0.45
N GLN A 34 -1.99 3.98 -0.94
CA GLN A 34 -2.71 5.19 -1.39
C GLN A 34 -2.88 6.21 -0.26
N LYS A 35 -3.16 5.78 0.96
CA LYS A 35 -3.25 6.69 2.12
C LYS A 35 -1.92 7.40 2.38
N ALA A 36 -0.79 6.70 2.25
CA ALA A 36 0.52 7.33 2.37
C ALA A 36 0.78 8.33 1.24
N GLU A 37 0.43 7.99 0.00
CA GLU A 37 0.58 8.88 -1.17
C GLU A 37 -0.25 10.17 -1.02
N VAL A 38 -1.45 10.07 -0.44
CA VAL A 38 -2.29 11.25 -0.17
C VAL A 38 -1.64 12.19 0.85
N GLU A 39 -1.03 11.66 1.92
CA GLU A 39 -0.30 12.50 2.87
C GLU A 39 0.98 13.08 2.25
N MET A 40 1.66 12.33 1.39
CA MET A 40 2.84 12.82 0.67
C MET A 40 2.48 13.97 -0.27
N ALA A 41 1.35 13.88 -0.97
CA ALA A 41 0.86 14.96 -1.81
C ALA A 41 0.59 16.26 -1.00
N LYS A 42 0.07 16.14 0.23
CA LYS A 42 -0.09 17.31 1.12
C LYS A 42 1.25 17.92 1.52
N CYS A 43 2.29 17.11 1.72
CA CYS A 43 3.65 17.60 1.96
C CYS A 43 4.13 18.43 0.77
N GLN A 44 4.00 17.90 -0.44
CA GLN A 44 4.36 18.61 -1.69
C GLN A 44 3.57 19.90 -1.87
N GLU A 45 2.27 19.91 -1.58
CA GLU A 45 1.44 21.12 -1.61
C GLU A 45 1.89 22.17 -0.59
N ALA A 46 2.25 21.74 0.62
CA ALA A 46 2.77 22.62 1.66
C ALA A 46 4.15 23.21 1.32
N GLU A 47 4.93 22.51 0.48
CA GLU A 47 6.23 22.98 -0.01
C GLU A 47 6.13 23.97 -1.17
N MET A 48 4.99 24.03 -1.88
CA MET A 48 4.79 24.89 -3.06
C MET A 48 5.16 26.37 -2.86
N PRO A 49 4.87 27.01 -1.70
CA PRO A 49 5.29 28.39 -1.46
C PRO A 49 6.80 28.60 -1.55
N PHE A 50 7.60 27.60 -1.15
CA PHE A 50 9.07 27.66 -1.21
C PHE A 50 9.61 27.41 -2.62
N LEU A 51 8.87 26.66 -3.46
CA LEU A 51 9.29 26.31 -4.82
C LEU A 51 9.02 27.42 -5.87
N LYS A 52 8.22 28.44 -5.52
CA LYS A 52 7.85 29.52 -6.45
C LYS A 52 8.89 30.62 -6.62
N GLY A 53 10.09 30.49 -6.03
CA GLY A 53 11.19 31.45 -6.20
C GLY A 53 10.94 32.81 -5.54
N ILE A 54 10.03 32.89 -4.57
CA ILE A 54 9.88 34.07 -3.72
C ILE A 54 10.99 33.99 -2.67
N GLU A 55 11.98 34.89 -2.76
CA GLU A 55 13.23 34.79 -1.97
C GLU A 55 13.02 34.77 -0.45
N VAL A 56 11.92 35.35 0.04
CA VAL A 56 11.53 35.31 1.47
C VAL A 56 10.01 35.30 1.58
N LEU A 57 9.45 34.19 2.06
CA LEU A 57 8.06 34.15 2.50
C LEU A 57 7.90 34.92 3.82
N PRO A 58 6.75 35.56 4.08
CA PRO A 58 6.45 36.13 5.39
C PRO A 58 6.69 35.10 6.51
N PRO A 59 7.21 35.49 7.69
CA PRO A 59 7.52 34.55 8.76
C PRO A 59 6.35 33.64 9.14
N ASP A 60 5.13 34.20 9.25
CA ASP A 60 3.93 33.44 9.62
C ASP A 60 3.54 32.41 8.54
N GLU A 61 3.67 32.78 7.26
CA GLU A 61 3.40 31.88 6.14
C GLU A 61 4.46 30.78 6.05
N SER A 62 5.72 31.12 6.30
CA SER A 62 6.83 30.17 6.36
C SER A 62 6.64 29.15 7.49
N THR A 63 6.34 29.61 8.70
CA THR A 63 6.11 28.74 9.86
C THR A 63 4.92 27.81 9.63
N LYS A 64 3.83 28.33 9.06
CA LYS A 64 2.65 27.52 8.75
C LYS A 64 2.95 26.46 7.69
N ALA A 65 3.65 26.82 6.62
CA ALA A 65 4.02 25.88 5.57
C ALA A 65 4.96 24.78 6.09
N LEU A 66 6.01 25.15 6.85
CA LEU A 66 6.94 24.19 7.46
C LEU A 66 6.21 23.22 8.41
N SER A 67 5.35 23.73 9.29
CA SER A 67 4.60 22.89 10.22
C SER A 67 3.67 21.91 9.48
N ALA A 68 3.06 22.34 8.37
CA ALA A 68 2.24 21.48 7.54
C ALA A 68 3.08 20.39 6.82
N CYS A 69 4.28 20.74 6.33
CA CYS A 69 5.22 19.77 5.74
C CYS A 69 5.62 18.71 6.76
N GLU A 70 6.09 19.12 7.94
CA GLU A 70 6.53 18.19 9.00
C GLU A 70 5.41 17.24 9.43
N ALA A 71 4.18 17.76 9.57
CA ALA A 71 3.03 16.94 9.93
C ALA A 71 2.68 15.92 8.84
N ALA A 72 2.66 16.35 7.57
CA ALA A 72 2.36 15.50 6.43
C ALA A 72 3.46 14.44 6.19
N GLU A 73 4.73 14.81 6.33
CA GLU A 73 5.87 13.90 6.26
C GLU A 73 5.77 12.80 7.34
N LYS A 74 5.53 13.19 8.60
CA LYS A 74 5.40 12.23 9.70
C LYS A 74 4.23 11.27 9.50
N ALA A 75 3.10 11.78 9.01
CA ALA A 75 1.94 10.96 8.66
C ALA A 75 2.27 9.98 7.53
N THR A 76 2.94 10.45 6.48
CA THR A 76 3.42 9.65 5.35
C THR A 76 4.34 8.51 5.81
N GLN A 77 5.39 8.83 6.58
CA GLN A 77 6.33 7.83 7.11
C GLN A 77 5.63 6.75 7.95
N THR A 78 4.69 7.17 8.80
CA THR A 78 3.91 6.25 9.65
C THR A 78 3.07 5.30 8.79
N LEU A 79 2.34 5.84 7.81
CA LEU A 79 1.48 5.05 6.92
C LEU A 79 2.30 4.13 6.01
N LEU A 80 3.45 4.59 5.51
CA LEU A 80 4.37 3.76 4.72
C LEU A 80 4.91 2.60 5.52
N SER A 81 5.37 2.84 6.75
CA SER A 81 5.86 1.77 7.62
C SER A 81 4.80 0.70 7.87
N GLN A 82 3.56 1.12 8.13
CA GLN A 82 2.42 0.21 8.27
C GLN A 82 2.10 -0.55 6.98
N ALA A 83 2.09 0.14 5.83
CA ALA A 83 1.81 -0.45 4.53
C ALA A 83 2.86 -1.50 4.16
N GLN A 84 4.14 -1.15 4.27
CA GLN A 84 5.26 -2.05 3.98
C GLN A 84 5.29 -3.25 4.93
N GLY A 85 5.05 -3.04 6.23
CA GLY A 85 4.94 -4.13 7.20
C GLY A 85 3.82 -5.11 6.83
N PHE A 86 2.65 -4.59 6.44
CA PHE A 86 1.53 -5.41 6.00
C PHE A 86 1.83 -6.17 4.70
N ILE A 87 2.43 -5.51 3.69
CA ILE A 87 2.81 -6.14 2.42
C ILE A 87 3.81 -7.28 2.65
N ARG A 88 4.84 -7.07 3.47
CA ARG A 88 5.81 -8.12 3.83
C ARG A 88 5.14 -9.33 4.48
N ALA A 89 4.21 -9.10 5.42
CA ALA A 89 3.46 -10.18 6.04
C ALA A 89 2.61 -10.96 5.00
N LYS A 90 1.96 -10.25 4.08
CA LYS A 90 1.11 -10.86 3.05
C LYS A 90 1.89 -11.59 1.95
N LEU A 91 3.10 -11.15 1.63
CA LEU A 91 4.02 -11.89 0.76
C LEU A 91 4.42 -13.26 1.36
N LEU A 92 4.51 -13.38 2.69
CA LEU A 92 4.75 -14.67 3.34
C LEU A 92 3.51 -15.56 3.32
N GLU A 93 2.32 -14.98 3.52
CA GLU A 93 1.05 -15.71 3.44
C GLU A 93 0.72 -16.19 2.02
N ALA A 94 1.04 -15.40 0.99
CA ALA A 94 0.85 -15.70 -0.42
C ALA A 94 1.43 -17.07 -0.82
N LYS A 95 2.57 -17.44 -0.23
CA LYS A 95 3.25 -18.72 -0.47
C LYS A 95 2.42 -19.95 -0.09
N LYS A 96 1.38 -19.78 0.74
CA LYS A 96 0.50 -20.86 1.20
C LYS A 96 -0.67 -21.14 0.25
N PHE A 97 -0.93 -20.25 -0.71
CA PHE A 97 -1.95 -20.50 -1.73
C PHE A 97 -1.49 -21.54 -2.75
N HIS A 98 -2.44 -22.08 -3.51
CA HIS A 98 -2.09 -22.92 -4.65
C HIS A 98 -1.18 -22.17 -5.64
N GLN A 99 -0.39 -22.95 -6.38
CA GLN A 99 0.77 -22.46 -7.15
C GLN A 99 0.46 -21.27 -8.07
N ASP A 100 -0.62 -21.34 -8.85
CA ASP A 100 -0.95 -20.29 -9.83
C ASP A 100 -1.31 -18.97 -9.14
N LEU A 101 -2.16 -19.04 -8.11
CA LEU A 101 -2.54 -17.87 -7.34
C LEU A 101 -1.36 -17.31 -6.53
N SER A 102 -0.53 -18.19 -5.95
CA SER A 102 0.67 -17.80 -5.20
C SER A 102 1.62 -16.96 -6.05
N LYS A 103 1.85 -17.35 -7.31
CA LYS A 103 2.65 -16.55 -8.26
C LYS A 103 1.99 -15.20 -8.55
N SER A 104 0.72 -15.22 -8.96
CA SER A 104 0.00 -14.01 -9.36
C SER A 104 -0.12 -12.97 -8.23
N ILE A 105 -0.44 -13.40 -7.00
CA ILE A 105 -0.54 -12.48 -5.88
C ILE A 105 0.85 -11.96 -5.47
N THR A 106 1.90 -12.79 -5.56
CA THR A 106 3.27 -12.37 -5.21
C THR A 106 3.76 -11.28 -6.17
N GLU A 107 3.52 -11.43 -7.47
CA GLU A 107 3.82 -10.40 -8.48
C GLU A 107 3.12 -9.09 -8.15
N GLN A 108 1.80 -9.12 -7.96
CA GLN A 108 1.02 -7.92 -7.64
C GLN A 108 1.42 -7.26 -6.31
N LEU A 109 1.72 -8.05 -5.27
CA LEU A 109 2.20 -7.51 -4.00
C LEU A 109 3.60 -6.91 -4.12
N THR A 110 4.45 -7.47 -4.98
CA THR A 110 5.79 -6.93 -5.27
C THR A 110 5.67 -5.58 -6.00
N GLU A 111 4.76 -5.45 -6.97
CA GLU A 111 4.48 -4.16 -7.62
C GLU A 111 4.01 -3.09 -6.62
N ILE A 112 3.10 -3.47 -5.72
CA ILE A 112 2.61 -2.57 -4.66
C ILE A 112 3.74 -2.21 -3.69
N GLN A 113 4.64 -3.15 -3.39
CA GLN A 113 5.83 -2.88 -2.58
C GLN A 113 6.73 -1.84 -3.25
N ILE A 114 7.06 -2.02 -4.52
CA ILE A 114 7.87 -1.08 -5.30
C ILE A 114 7.23 0.32 -5.29
N ARG A 115 5.90 0.41 -5.46
CA ARG A 115 5.17 1.68 -5.38
C ARG A 115 5.30 2.34 -4.01
N SER A 116 5.20 1.55 -2.93
CA SER A 116 5.39 2.06 -1.56
C SER A 116 6.82 2.57 -1.31
N GLU A 117 7.82 1.94 -1.93
CA GLU A 117 9.22 2.38 -1.85
C GLU A 117 9.46 3.66 -2.65
N ALA A 118 8.78 3.83 -3.79
CA ALA A 118 8.82 5.06 -4.57
C ALA A 118 8.18 6.25 -3.84
N THR A 119 7.14 6.02 -3.05
CA THR A 119 6.50 7.05 -2.21
C THR A 119 7.39 7.48 -1.04
N SER A 120 8.40 6.67 -0.69
CA SER A 120 9.35 6.97 0.39
C SER A 120 10.57 7.80 -0.06
N LYS A 121 10.67 8.09 -1.36
CA LYS A 121 11.75 8.88 -1.97
C LYS A 121 11.26 10.29 -2.28
#